data_AF-A0A964JKG7-F1
#
_entry.id   AF-A0A964JKG7-F1
#
_cell.length_a   1.000
_cell.length_b   1.000
_cell.length_c   1.000
_cell.angle_alpha   90.00
_cell.angle_beta   90.00
_cell.angle_gamma   90.00
#
_symmetry.space_group_name_H-M   'P 1'
#
loop_
_entity.id
_entity.type
_entity.pdbx_description
1 polymer ?
#
loop_
_entity_poly.entity_id
_entity_poly.type
_entity_poly.pdbx_seq_one_letter_code
_entity_poly.pdbx_strand_id
1 'polypeptide(L)'
;MSSVLSFINFIFQKLQSLLDPNLNPLRHAPAFVRYLATVLLACFWCLAFGMYFGDFQAVGYNMMGHAAVISMAFVTWAVFKQFNRIYGPREGTQEWLRMPDRSSRCDEMSEEQRLEKIKEFKN
;
A
#
# COMPACT_ATOMS: atom_id res chain seq x y z
N MET A 1 -1.94 -10.35 -32.28
CA MET A 1 -2.46 -11.07 -31.10
C MET A 1 -1.48 -11.09 -29.90
N SER A 2 -0.16 -11.04 -30.10
CA SER A 2 0.83 -11.00 -29.01
C SER A 2 0.75 -9.74 -28.12
N SER A 3 0.52 -8.54 -28.69
CA SER A 3 0.53 -7.28 -27.93
C SER A 3 -0.55 -7.18 -26.84
N VAL A 4 -1.77 -7.65 -27.11
CA VAL A 4 -2.87 -7.63 -26.14
C VAL A 4 -2.60 -8.60 -24.98
N LEU A 5 -2.09 -9.80 -25.28
CA LEU A 5 -1.71 -10.79 -24.28
C LEU A 5 -0.56 -10.29 -23.38
N SER A 6 0.45 -9.64 -23.95
CA SER A 6 1.55 -9.03 -23.18
C SER A 6 1.06 -7.90 -22.27
N PHE A 7 0.11 -7.09 -22.74
CA PHE A 7 -0.51 -6.04 -21.94
C PHE A 7 -1.33 -6.60 -20.78
N ILE A 8 -2.14 -7.63 -21.03
CA ILE A 8 -2.90 -8.33 -19.98
C ILE A 8 -1.95 -8.91 -18.93
N ASN A 9 -0.89 -9.62 -19.35
CA ASN A 9 0.12 -10.16 -18.44
C ASN A 9 0.80 -9.06 -17.60
N PHE A 10 1.08 -7.90 -18.19
CA PHE A 10 1.64 -6.76 -17.47
C PHE A 10 0.66 -6.24 -16.41
N ILE A 11 -0.62 -6.08 -16.74
CA ILE A 11 -1.66 -5.68 -15.77
C ILE A 11 -1.74 -6.69 -14.62
N PHE A 12 -1.79 -7.99 -14.92
CA PHE A 12 -1.85 -9.04 -13.91
C PHE A 12 -0.65 -9.02 -12.97
N GLN A 13 0.57 -8.88 -13.50
CA GLN A 13 1.78 -8.78 -12.67
C GLN A 13 1.75 -7.55 -11.74
N LYS A 14 1.28 -6.40 -12.24
CA LYS A 14 1.14 -5.19 -11.41
C LYS A 14 0.06 -5.34 -10.35
N LEU A 15 -1.07 -5.96 -10.68
CA LEU A 15 -2.14 -6.22 -9.73
C LEU A 15 -1.69 -7.18 -8.63
N GLN A 16 -0.96 -8.24 -9.01
CA GLN A 16 -0.38 -9.18 -8.05
C GLN A 16 0.61 -8.49 -7.11
N SER A 17 1.48 -7.63 -7.65
CA SER A 17 2.39 -6.80 -6.84
C SER A 17 1.68 -5.82 -5.90
N LEU A 18 0.45 -5.38 -6.19
CA LEU A 18 -0.33 -4.53 -5.29
C LEU A 18 -0.99 -5.32 -4.16
N LEU A 19 -1.45 -6.54 -4.47
CA LEU A 19 -2.04 -7.47 -3.50
C LEU A 19 -0.97 -8.14 -2.62
N ASP A 20 0.27 -8.22 -3.11
CA ASP A 20 1.38 -8.79 -2.37
C ASP A 20 1.67 -7.98 -1.10
N PRO A 21 1.55 -8.58 0.09
CA PRO A 21 1.66 -7.86 1.36
C PRO A 21 3.05 -7.26 1.61
N ASN A 22 4.07 -7.75 0.91
CA ASN A 22 5.46 -7.30 0.99
C ASN A 22 5.76 -6.12 0.04
N LEU A 23 5.00 -6.00 -1.05
CA LEU A 23 5.21 -5.00 -2.10
C LEU A 23 4.18 -3.86 -2.03
N ASN A 24 3.05 -4.09 -1.37
CA ASN A 24 1.99 -3.11 -1.18
C ASN A 24 2.50 -1.83 -0.46
N PRO A 25 2.06 -0.62 -0.85
CA PRO A 25 2.32 0.61 -0.09
C PRO A 25 1.95 0.54 1.41
N LEU A 26 1.00 -0.31 1.80
CA LEU A 26 0.63 -0.59 3.20
C LEU A 26 1.62 -1.50 3.94
N ARG A 27 2.70 -1.98 3.31
CA ARG A 27 3.66 -2.94 3.89
C ARG A 27 4.32 -2.51 5.18
N HIS A 28 4.39 -1.20 5.44
CA HIS A 28 5.08 -0.64 6.59
C HIS A 28 4.24 -0.73 7.88
N ALA A 29 2.94 -0.97 7.77
CA ALA A 29 2.06 -1.08 8.92
C ALA A 29 2.13 -2.47 9.58
N PRO A 30 1.80 -2.58 10.88
CA PRO A 30 1.69 -3.85 11.58
C PRO A 30 0.73 -4.81 10.86
N ALA A 31 0.97 -6.12 10.94
CA ALA A 31 0.25 -7.13 10.17
C ALA A 31 -1.29 -7.03 10.31
N PHE A 32 -1.79 -6.82 11.53
CA PHE A 32 -3.22 -6.64 11.79
C PHE A 32 -3.79 -5.39 11.11
N VAL A 33 -3.08 -4.26 11.20
CA VAL A 33 -3.53 -2.98 10.62
C VAL A 33 -3.49 -3.04 9.09
N ARG A 34 -2.46 -3.67 8.51
CA ARG A 34 -2.36 -3.91 7.06
C ARG A 34 -3.56 -4.71 6.56
N TYR A 35 -3.90 -5.80 7.23
CA TYR A 35 -5.04 -6.64 6.85
C TYR A 35 -6.37 -5.87 6.92
N LEU A 36 -6.63 -5.22 8.06
CA LEU A 36 -7.85 -4.43 8.24
C LEU A 36 -7.97 -3.31 7.19
N ALA A 37 -6.88 -2.59 6.92
CA ALA A 37 -6.86 -1.52 5.93
C ALA A 37 -7.15 -2.06 4.51
N THR A 38 -6.57 -3.19 4.12
CA THR A 38 -6.86 -3.82 2.81
C THR A 38 -8.30 -4.29 2.69
N VAL A 39 -8.88 -4.86 3.76
CA VAL A 39 -10.28 -5.32 3.78
C VAL A 39 -11.25 -4.14 3.71
N LEU A 40 -11.01 -3.09 4.47
CA LEU A 40 -11.83 -1.87 4.42
C LEU A 40 -11.75 -1.19 3.05
N LEU A 41 -10.55 -1.13 2.47
CA LEU A 41 -10.36 -0.58 1.13
C LEU A 41 -11.15 -1.40 0.10
N ALA A 42 -11.06 -2.73 0.15
CA ALA A 42 -11.84 -3.61 -0.70
C ALA A 42 -13.36 -3.42 -0.51
N CYS A 43 -13.83 -3.29 0.72
CA CYS A 43 -15.23 -3.01 1.04
C CYS A 43 -15.72 -1.69 0.42
N PHE A 44 -14.94 -0.62 0.54
CA PHE A 44 -15.28 0.66 -0.10
C PHE A 44 -15.26 0.59 -1.63
N TRP A 45 -14.37 -0.20 -2.23
CA TRP A 45 -14.41 -0.47 -3.67
C TRP A 45 -15.65 -1.28 -4.08
N CYS A 46 -16.04 -2.29 -3.29
CA CYS A 46 -17.30 -3.01 -3.50
C CYS A 46 -18.51 -2.09 -3.40
N LEU A 47 -18.54 -1.16 -2.43
CA LEU A 47 -19.61 -0.16 -2.30
C LEU A 47 -19.64 0.81 -3.47
N ALA A 48 -18.49 1.30 -3.92
CA ALA A 48 -18.39 2.21 -5.07
C ALA A 48 -18.88 1.52 -6.37
N PHE A 49 -18.52 0.26 -6.60
CA PHE A 49 -19.03 -0.52 -7.73
C PHE A 49 -20.50 -0.90 -7.57
N GLY A 50 -20.95 -1.18 -6.34
CA GLY A 50 -22.36 -1.42 -6.05
C GLY A 50 -23.23 -0.20 -6.36
N MET A 51 -22.78 1.01 -6.02
CA MET A 51 -23.44 2.25 -6.41
C MET A 51 -23.38 2.51 -7.92
N TYR A 52 -22.38 2.00 -8.63
CA TYR A 52 -22.24 2.15 -10.08
C TYR A 52 -23.24 1.29 -10.89
N PHE A 53 -23.55 0.07 -10.42
CA PHE A 53 -24.44 -0.87 -11.13
C PHE A 53 -25.92 -0.82 -10.68
N GLY A 54 -26.30 0.06 -9.76
CA GLY A 54 -27.70 0.23 -9.34
C GLY A 54 -28.55 0.85 -10.46
N ASP A 55 -29.39 0.04 -11.11
CA ASP A 55 -30.26 0.48 -12.21
C ASP A 55 -31.51 1.24 -11.72
N PHE A 56 -32.12 1.98 -12.66
CA PHE A 56 -33.34 2.82 -12.65
C PHE A 56 -33.15 4.35 -12.58
N GLN A 57 -32.94 4.91 -13.78
CA GLN A 57 -33.15 6.29 -14.28
C GLN A 57 -31.86 7.06 -14.65
N ALA A 58 -31.63 7.11 -15.97
CA ALA A 58 -30.39 7.41 -16.67
C ALA A 58 -29.90 8.87 -16.55
N VAL A 59 -28.58 9.03 -16.72
CA VAL A 59 -27.76 10.27 -16.72
C VAL A 59 -27.32 10.78 -15.35
N GLY A 60 -28.21 10.95 -14.37
CA GLY A 60 -27.83 11.50 -13.06
C GLY A 60 -26.87 10.62 -12.25
N TYR A 61 -27.09 9.30 -12.25
CA TYR A 61 -26.27 8.35 -11.52
C TYR A 61 -24.93 8.03 -12.17
N ASN A 62 -24.78 8.19 -13.49
CA ASN A 62 -23.49 7.94 -14.14
C ASN A 62 -22.43 8.97 -13.68
N MET A 63 -22.82 10.25 -13.56
CA MET A 63 -21.99 11.29 -12.98
C MET A 63 -21.67 11.01 -11.50
N MET A 64 -22.65 10.51 -10.74
CA MET A 64 -22.48 10.14 -9.32
C MET A 64 -21.56 8.93 -9.14
N GLY A 65 -21.65 7.93 -10.01
CA GLY A 65 -20.78 6.76 -10.04
C GLY A 65 -19.34 7.14 -10.39
N HIS A 66 -19.15 8.01 -11.38
CA HIS A 66 -17.83 8.57 -11.67
C HIS A 66 -17.27 9.38 -10.47
N ALA A 67 -18.09 10.22 -9.84
CA ALA A 67 -17.70 10.95 -8.63
C ALA A 67 -17.34 10.00 -7.47
N ALA A 68 -18.09 8.91 -7.28
CA ALA A 68 -17.81 7.88 -6.28
C ALA A 68 -16.46 7.20 -6.54
N VAL A 69 -16.20 6.73 -7.77
CA VAL A 69 -14.93 6.08 -8.15
C VAL A 69 -13.75 7.06 -7.99
N ILE A 70 -13.89 8.29 -8.46
CA ILE A 70 -12.85 9.32 -8.32
C ILE A 70 -12.58 9.61 -6.84
N SER A 71 -13.63 9.85 -6.05
CA SER A 71 -13.50 10.08 -4.61
C SER A 71 -12.78 8.94 -3.92
N MET A 72 -13.06 7.70 -4.33
CA MET A 72 -12.45 6.52 -3.75
C MET A 72 -10.96 6.37 -4.12
N ALA A 73 -10.57 6.79 -5.33
CA ALA A 73 -9.16 6.88 -5.70
C ALA A 73 -8.41 7.89 -4.81
N PHE A 74 -9.01 9.06 -4.53
CA PHE A 74 -8.43 10.05 -3.62
C PHE A 74 -8.37 9.57 -2.17
N VAL A 75 -9.41 8.86 -1.69
CA VAL A 75 -9.40 8.23 -0.36
C VAL A 75 -8.28 7.19 -0.28
N THR A 76 -8.12 6.35 -1.30
CA THR A 76 -7.03 5.36 -1.37
C THR A 76 -5.66 6.03 -1.28
N TRP A 77 -5.44 7.09 -2.06
CA TRP A 77 -4.22 7.87 -2.00
C TRP A 77 -3.98 8.50 -0.63
N ALA A 78 -5.02 9.08 -0.02
CA ALA A 78 -4.94 9.71 1.30
C ALA A 78 -4.60 8.67 2.39
N VAL A 79 -5.22 7.48 2.34
CA VAL A 79 -4.90 6.35 3.22
C VAL A 79 -3.45 5.94 3.04
N PHE A 80 -2.98 5.74 1.80
CA PHE A 80 -1.59 5.36 1.55
C PHE A 80 -0.59 6.43 2.03
N LYS A 81 -0.89 7.71 1.80
CA LYS A 81 -0.07 8.83 2.28
C LYS A 81 -0.05 8.89 3.81
N GLN A 82 -1.19 8.69 4.46
CA GLN A 82 -1.30 8.69 5.91
C GLN A 82 -0.56 7.50 6.54
N PHE A 83 -0.67 6.32 5.95
CA PHE A 83 0.06 5.13 6.38
C PHE A 83 1.56 5.28 6.21
N ASN A 84 2.03 5.83 5.08
CA ASN A 84 3.44 6.15 4.90
C ASN A 84 3.92 7.23 5.89
N ARG A 85 3.06 8.17 6.30
CA ARG A 85 3.43 9.17 7.31
C ARG A 85 3.55 8.57 8.72
N ILE A 86 2.63 7.68 9.10
CA ILE A 86 2.59 7.09 10.46
C ILE A 86 3.61 5.96 10.61
N TYR A 87 3.63 5.06 9.62
CA TYR A 87 4.40 3.81 9.67
C TYR A 87 5.65 3.84 8.79
N GLY A 88 5.86 4.89 8.00
CA GLY A 88 7.06 5.03 7.18
C GLY A 88 8.33 5.13 8.02
N PRO A 89 9.50 4.85 7.41
CA PRO A 89 10.79 5.14 8.04
C PRO A 89 10.84 6.62 8.43
N ARG A 90 11.15 6.92 9.71
CA ARG A 90 11.49 8.30 10.11
C ARG A 90 12.75 8.70 9.36
N GLU A 91 12.85 9.95 8.91
CA GLU A 91 14.11 10.49 8.39
C GLU A 91 15.22 10.25 9.43
N GLY A 92 16.28 9.52 9.04
CA GLY A 92 17.37 9.10 9.93
C GLY A 92 17.23 7.72 10.60
N THR A 93 16.09 7.03 10.51
CA THR A 93 16.01 5.60 10.90
C THR A 93 16.56 4.74 9.77
N GLN A 94 17.79 4.30 9.95
CA GLN A 94 18.53 3.55 8.95
C GLN A 94 17.80 2.25 8.56
N GLU A 95 17.66 1.99 7.26
CA GLU A 95 16.95 0.82 6.73
C GLU A 95 17.49 -0.51 7.29
N TRP A 96 18.80 -0.57 7.63
CA TRP A 96 19.47 -1.75 8.20
C TRP A 96 19.07 -2.09 9.64
N LEU A 97 18.43 -1.16 10.37
CA LEU A 97 17.84 -1.41 11.69
C LEU A 97 16.53 -2.20 11.61
N ARG A 98 15.96 -2.36 10.41
CA ARG A 98 14.82 -3.23 10.15
C ARG A 98 15.24 -4.49 9.43
N MET A 99 14.72 -5.61 9.91
CA MET A 99 14.77 -6.88 9.21
C MET A 99 13.88 -6.85 7.94
N PRO A 100 14.01 -7.84 7.03
CA PRO A 100 13.11 -7.97 5.87
C PRO A 100 11.63 -8.16 6.24
N ASP A 101 11.32 -8.60 7.46
CA ASP A 101 9.97 -8.62 8.05
C ASP A 101 9.61 -7.32 8.82
N ARG A 102 10.52 -6.33 8.81
CA ARG A 102 10.41 -4.99 9.42
C ARG A 102 10.30 -4.97 10.96
N SER A 103 10.66 -6.06 11.65
CA SER A 103 10.84 -6.09 13.11
C SER A 103 12.09 -5.28 13.55
N SER A 104 12.14 -4.86 14.84
CA SER A 104 13.29 -4.11 15.37
C SER A 104 14.49 -5.04 15.54
N ARG A 105 15.58 -4.78 14.79
CA ARG A 105 16.84 -5.53 14.91
C ARG A 105 17.65 -5.19 16.17
N CYS A 106 17.12 -4.33 17.03
CA CYS A 106 17.79 -3.83 18.24
C CYS A 106 18.09 -4.94 19.26
N ASP A 107 17.36 -6.05 19.21
CA ASP A 107 17.46 -7.12 20.21
C ASP A 107 18.46 -8.22 19.80
N GLU A 108 18.92 -8.22 18.53
CA GLU A 108 19.82 -9.24 17.99
C GLU A 108 21.24 -8.75 17.69
N MET A 109 21.47 -7.43 17.64
CA MET A 109 22.80 -6.90 17.34
C MET A 109 23.67 -6.81 18.59
N SER A 110 24.89 -7.33 18.51
CA SER A 110 25.89 -7.03 19.54
C SER A 110 26.25 -5.54 19.51
N GLU A 111 26.62 -4.98 20.67
CA GLU A 111 27.01 -3.58 20.81
C GLU A 111 28.17 -3.19 19.86
N GLU A 112 29.04 -4.16 19.53
CA GLU A 112 30.15 -3.98 18.59
C GLU A 112 29.66 -3.69 17.16
N GLN A 113 28.68 -4.45 16.67
CA GLN A 113 28.08 -4.25 15.34
C GLN A 113 27.37 -2.89 15.23
N ARG A 114 26.83 -2.37 16.34
CA ARG A 114 26.22 -1.03 16.40
C ARG A 114 27.29 0.05 16.22
N LEU A 115 28.42 -0.08 16.91
CA LEU A 115 29.51 0.89 16.89
C LEU A 115 30.22 0.96 15.53
N GLU A 116 30.39 -0.18 14.84
CA GLU A 116 30.98 -0.21 13.49
C GLU A 116 30.11 0.52 12.46
N LYS A 117 28.80 0.25 12.45
CA LYS A 117 27.85 0.95 11.57
C LYS A 117 27.85 2.46 11.83
N ILE A 118 27.87 2.89 13.10
CA ILE A 118 27.93 4.31 13.45
C ILE A 118 29.19 4.99 12.88
N LYS A 119 30.34 4.30 12.88
CA LYS A 119 31.59 4.81 12.29
C LYS A 119 31.51 4.92 10.77
N GLU A 120 30.87 3.96 10.09
CA GLU A 120 30.66 3.97 8.64
C GLU A 120 29.89 5.22 8.18
N PHE A 121 28.90 5.68 8.93
CA PHE A 121 28.10 6.88 8.58
C PHE A 121 28.76 8.22 8.94
N LYS A 122 29.76 8.20 9.82
CA LYS A 122 30.44 9.43 10.26
C LYS A 122 31.61 9.82 9.34
N ASN A 123 31.96 8.92 8.42
CA ASN A 123 32.92 9.10 7.32
C ASN A 123 32.19 9.48 6.04
#